data_AF-A0A2E6PUE1-F1
#
_entry.id   AF-A0A2E6PUE1-F1
#
_cell.length_a   1.000
_cell.length_b   1.000
_cell.length_c   1.000
_cell.angle_alpha   90.00
_cell.angle_beta   90.00
_cell.angle_gamma   90.00
#
_symmetry.space_group_name_H-M   'P 1'
#
loop_
_entity.id
_entity.type
_entity.pdbx_description
1 polymer ?
#
loop_
_entity_poly.entity_id
_entity_poly.type
_entity_poly.pdbx_seq_one_letter_code
_entity_poly.pdbx_strand_id
1 'polypeptide(L)'
;MSLSKTQSYRLGGLLAVMANDEIDLDLIKESIEDGFVIYTNGRLKLSEDGLSEKNRLCTLAGLNIKYKSEAKRCHTNTNTRIAK
;
A
#
# COMPACT_ATOMS: atom_id res chain seq x y z
N MET A 1 -8.33 3.26 -21.93
CA MET A 1 -7.95 4.25 -20.90
C MET A 1 -6.68 3.72 -20.26
N SER A 2 -5.53 4.33 -20.54
CA SER A 2 -4.26 3.98 -19.89
C SER A 2 -4.00 4.98 -18.76
N LEU A 3 -3.31 4.55 -17.71
CA LEU A 3 -2.78 5.45 -16.69
C LEU A 3 -1.89 6.52 -17.35
N SER A 4 -1.86 7.72 -16.79
CA SER A 4 -0.84 8.71 -17.17
C SER A 4 0.55 8.21 -16.75
N LYS A 5 1.61 8.80 -17.34
CA LYS A 5 2.99 8.49 -16.93
C LYS A 5 3.18 8.71 -15.43
N THR A 6 2.71 9.84 -14.90
CA THR A 6 2.82 10.17 -13.47
C THR A 6 2.07 9.18 -12.57
N GLN A 7 0.87 8.77 -12.96
CA GLN A 7 0.09 7.77 -12.21
C GLN A 7 0.74 6.39 -12.21
N SER A 8 1.36 6.01 -13.34
CA SER A 8 2.06 4.73 -13.47
C SER A 8 3.33 4.71 -12.63
N TYR A 9 4.11 5.80 -12.64
CA TYR A 9 5.28 5.98 -11.79
C TYR A 9 4.92 5.92 -10.31
N ARG A 10 3.87 6.64 -9.91
CA ARG A 10 3.37 6.65 -8.52
C ARG A 10 2.93 5.27 -8.07
N LEU A 11 2.17 4.55 -8.88
CA LEU A 11 1.76 3.17 -8.57
C LEU A 11 2.97 2.24 -8.41
N GLY A 12 3.98 2.36 -9.29
CA GLY A 12 5.22 1.59 -9.19
C GLY A 12 5.97 1.86 -7.88
N GLY A 13 6.11 3.13 -7.49
CA GLY A 13 6.75 3.52 -6.23
C GLY A 13 6.02 2.97 -4.99
N LEU A 14 4.69 3.08 -4.94
CA LEU A 14 3.88 2.55 -3.84
C LEU A 14 4.01 1.02 -3.73
N LEU A 15 4.01 0.31 -4.86
CA LEU A 15 4.17 -1.15 -4.88
C LEU A 15 5.58 -1.58 -4.44
N ALA A 16 6.62 -0.83 -4.85
CA ALA A 16 7.99 -1.10 -4.45
C ALA A 16 8.18 -0.92 -2.93
N VAL A 17 7.57 0.12 -2.34
CA VAL A 17 7.49 0.31 -0.88
C VAL A 17 6.85 -0.89 -0.19
N MET A 18 5.77 -1.44 -0.75
CA MET A 18 5.13 -2.64 -0.20
C MET A 18 6.00 -3.90 -0.33
N ALA A 19 6.79 -4.01 -1.39
CA ALA A 19 7.68 -5.14 -1.65
C ALA A 19 8.91 -5.16 -0.71
N ASN A 20 9.22 -4.05 -0.02
CA ASN A 20 10.51 -3.85 0.70
C ASN A 20 11.73 -4.11 -0.20
N ASP A 21 11.60 -3.81 -1.50
CA ASP A 21 12.76 -3.84 -2.41
C ASP A 21 13.66 -2.62 -2.18
N GLU A 22 14.87 -2.66 -2.75
CA GLU A 22 15.70 -1.46 -2.87
C GLU A 22 14.99 -0.46 -3.79
N ILE A 23 14.52 0.65 -3.20
CA ILE A 23 13.74 1.66 -3.90
C ILE A 23 14.61 2.88 -4.16
N ASP A 24 14.61 3.32 -5.41
CA ASP A 24 15.19 4.61 -5.77
C ASP A 24 14.38 5.75 -5.12
N LEU A 25 15.06 6.61 -4.37
CA LEU A 25 14.44 7.73 -3.64
C LEU A 25 13.71 8.68 -4.59
N ASP A 26 14.17 8.80 -5.84
CA ASP A 26 13.54 9.65 -6.85
C ASP A 26 12.13 9.16 -7.25
N LEU A 27 11.86 7.85 -7.15
CA LEU A 27 10.55 7.28 -7.47
C LEU A 27 9.51 7.52 -6.36
N ILE A 28 9.95 7.67 -5.12
CA ILE A 28 9.06 7.80 -3.95
C ILE A 28 9.02 9.22 -3.39
N LYS A 29 9.89 10.13 -3.85
CA LYS A 29 9.99 11.50 -3.36
C LYS A 29 8.63 12.21 -3.34
N GLU A 30 7.92 12.23 -4.46
CA GLU A 30 6.57 12.82 -4.53
C GLU A 30 5.58 12.12 -3.60
N SER A 31 5.70 10.80 -3.44
CA SER A 31 4.81 10.02 -2.58
C SER A 31 5.09 10.24 -1.08
N ILE A 32 6.31 10.63 -0.72
CA ILE A 32 6.69 11.07 0.62
C ILE A 32 6.17 12.49 0.86
N GLU A 33 6.37 13.40 -0.09
CA GLU A 33 5.88 14.78 -0.02
C GLU A 33 4.34 14.83 0.11
N ASP A 34 3.63 13.97 -0.61
CA ASP A 34 2.17 13.85 -0.55
C ASP A 34 1.67 13.10 0.71
N GLY A 35 2.56 12.56 1.55
CA GLY A 35 2.19 11.85 2.78
C GLY A 35 1.68 10.41 2.58
N PHE A 36 1.83 9.84 1.38
CA PHE A 36 1.45 8.45 1.08
C PHE A 36 2.44 7.43 1.63
N VAL A 37 3.71 7.82 1.75
CA VAL A 37 4.78 6.98 2.28
C VAL A 37 5.29 7.58 3.59
N ILE A 38 5.33 6.76 4.63
CA ILE A 38 5.84 7.11 5.95
C ILE A 38 7.05 6.26 6.31
N TYR A 39 8.03 6.88 6.97
CA TYR A 39 9.15 6.16 7.53
C TYR A 39 8.82 5.71 8.95
N THR A 40 8.82 4.41 9.22
CA THR A 40 8.50 3.86 10.54
C THR A 40 9.45 2.72 10.89
N ASN A 41 10.13 2.82 12.03
CA ASN A 41 11.05 1.80 12.55
C ASN A 41 12.16 1.41 11.55
N GLY A 42 12.75 2.39 10.86
CA GLY A 42 13.84 2.15 9.92
C GLY A 42 13.40 1.53 8.58
N ARG A 43 12.09 1.50 8.30
CA ARG A 43 11.53 0.97 7.04
C ARG A 43 10.50 1.92 6.46
N LEU A 44 10.44 1.97 5.14
CA LEU A 44 9.38 2.66 4.40
C LEU A 44 8.10 1.84 4.47
N LYS A 45 6.99 2.49 4.79
CA LYS A 45 5.66 1.91 4.81
C LYS A 45 4.66 2.86 4.17
N LEU A 46 3.56 2.32 3.68
CA LEU A 46 2.44 3.13 3.22
C LEU A 46 1.60 3.62 4.40
N SER A 47 1.15 4.86 4.32
CA SER A 47 0.10 5.40 5.18
C SER A 47 -1.29 4.87 4.73
N GLU A 48 -2.33 5.15 5.51
CA GLU A 48 -3.71 4.80 5.11
C GLU A 48 -4.11 5.49 3.80
N ASP A 49 -3.69 6.74 3.61
CA ASP A 49 -3.91 7.51 2.38
C ASP A 49 -3.15 6.92 1.20
N GLY A 50 -1.90 6.49 1.41
CA GLY A 50 -1.11 5.82 0.36
C GLY A 50 -1.72 4.49 -0.07
N LEU A 51 -2.35 3.78 0.86
CA LEU A 51 -3.06 2.53 0.60
C LEU A 51 -4.36 2.77 -0.19
N SER A 52 -5.07 3.86 0.11
CA SER A 52 -6.24 4.30 -0.66
C SER A 52 -5.87 4.68 -2.10
N GLU A 53 -4.82 5.48 -2.27
CA GLU A 53 -4.36 5.90 -3.60
C GLU A 53 -3.84 4.72 -4.42
N LYS A 54 -3.11 3.78 -3.79
CA LYS A 54 -2.72 2.51 -4.43
C LYS A 54 -3.94 1.76 -4.97
N ASN A 55 -5.01 1.64 -4.17
CA ASN A 55 -6.23 0.92 -4.58
C ASN A 55 -6.96 1.64 -5.73
N ARG A 56 -7.01 2.97 -5.70
CA ARG A 56 -7.56 3.79 -6.79
C ARG A 56 -6.77 3.60 -8.07
N LEU A 57 -5.43 3.70 -8.01
CA LEU A 57 -4.54 3.53 -9.17
C LEU A 57 -4.59 2.10 -9.72
N CYS A 58 -4.62 1.07 -8.86
CA CYS A 58 -4.84 -0.31 -9.28
C CYS A 58 -6.16 -0.49 -10.02
N THR A 59 -7.25 0.11 -9.52
CA THR A 59 -8.57 0.05 -10.18
C THR A 59 -8.54 0.70 -11.55
N LEU A 60 -7.91 1.87 -11.67
CA LEU A 60 -7.72 2.55 -12.95
C LEU A 60 -6.85 1.76 -13.93
N ALA A 61 -5.88 1.00 -13.41
CA ALA A 61 -5.03 0.11 -14.19
C ALA A 61 -5.70 -1.21 -14.59
N GLY A 62 -6.88 -1.53 -14.04
CA GLY A 62 -7.48 -2.87 -14.17
C GLY A 62 -6.72 -3.97 -13.41
N LEU A 63 -5.91 -3.61 -12.43
CA LEU A 63 -5.12 -4.53 -11.60
C LEU A 63 -5.90 -4.88 -10.33
N ASN A 64 -6.07 -6.17 -10.04
CA ASN A 64 -6.66 -6.64 -8.78
C ASN A 64 -5.57 -7.13 -7.82
N ILE A 65 -4.73 -6.20 -7.33
CA ILE A 65 -3.63 -6.51 -6.42
C ILE A 65 -4.07 -6.21 -4.99
N LYS A 66 -4.31 -7.27 -4.21
CA LYS A 66 -4.56 -7.21 -2.76
C LYS A 66 -3.38 -7.83 -2.04
N TYR A 67 -2.63 -7.04 -1.28
CA TYR A 67 -1.57 -7.58 -0.43
C TYR A 67 -2.16 -8.14 0.86
N LYS A 68 -1.52 -9.18 1.42
CA LYS A 68 -1.91 -9.74 2.74
C LYS A 68 -1.84 -8.72 3.87
N SER A 69 -1.00 -7.68 3.73
CA SER A 69 -0.94 -6.53 4.65
C SER A 69 -2.22 -5.68 4.64
N GLU A 70 -2.99 -5.72 3.55
CA GLU A 70 -4.30 -5.06 3.40
C GLU A 70 -5.46 -5.96 3.82
N ALA A 71 -5.21 -7.26 4.05
CA ALA A 71 -6.19 -8.14 4.66
C ALA A 71 -6.40 -7.65 6.08
N LYS A 72 -7.44 -6.82 6.26
CA LYS A 72 -7.98 -6.44 7.56
C LYS A 72 -7.95 -7.69 8.42
N ARG A 73 -7.37 -7.58 9.62
CA ARG A 73 -7.53 -8.54 10.70
C ARG A 73 -8.99 -8.98 10.72
N CYS A 74 -9.29 -10.11 10.10
CA CYS A 74 -10.55 -10.79 10.30
C CYS A 74 -10.61 -11.00 11.80
N HIS A 75 -11.64 -10.43 12.43
CA HIS A 75 -11.87 -10.53 13.85
C HIS A 75 -11.62 -11.97 14.29
N THR A 76 -10.63 -12.16 15.16
CA THR A 76 -10.63 -13.31 16.05
C THR A 76 -11.90 -13.16 16.87
N ASN A 77 -12.96 -13.85 16.46
CA ASN A 77 -14.11 -14.09 17.31
C ASN A 77 -13.59 -14.97 18.46
N THR A 78 -13.08 -14.33 19.51
CA THR A 78 -12.78 -14.98 20.78
C THR A 78 -14.11 -15.28 21.45
N ASN A 79 -14.85 -16.28 20.95
CA ASN A 79 -15.86 -16.94 21.76
C ASN A 79 -15.18 -18.08 22.51
N THR A 80 -14.36 -17.68 23.47
CA THR A 80 -13.85 -18.57 24.51
C THR A 80 -14.94 -18.80 25.56
N ARG A 81 -15.14 -20.08 25.92
CA ARG A 81 -15.89 -20.59 27.09
C ARG A 81 -17.40 -20.64 26.84
N ILE A 82 -18.09 -21.77 27.00
CA ILE A 82 -18.02 -22.70 28.14
C ILE A 82 -18.24 -24.14 27.64
N ALA A 83 -17.30 -25.02 28.00
CA ALA A 83 -17.53 -26.45 28.09
C ALA A 83 -18.29 -26.74 29.40
N LYS A 84 -19.41 -27.45 29.31
CA LYS A 84 -19.79 -28.60 30.15
C LYS A 84 -21.12 -29.17 29.69
#